data_AF-A0A498NIB4-F1
#
_entry.id   AF-A0A498NIB4-F1
#
_cell.length_a   1.000
_cell.length_b   1.000
_cell.length_c   1.000
_cell.angle_alpha   90.00
_cell.angle_beta   90.00
_cell.angle_gamma   90.00
#
_symmetry.space_group_name_H-M   'P 1'
#
loop_
_entity.id
_entity.type
_entity.pdbx_description
1 polymer ?
#
loop_
_entity_poly.entity_id
_entity_poly.type
_entity_poly.pdbx_seq_one_letter_code
_entity_poly.pdbx_strand_id
1 'polypeptide(L)'
;MDIKTESDDNLDCDRPAPIEVFASRSTLHGISHMFSYERQCIKRCIWIMFFMGSFSFLVLVCVDRIKFYFQYPHVTKLDEVTAPMMAFPAITFCNLNAFRFSRVTRNDLYHAGELLALLNGRYEIRDTHLVEESVMMTLKDKADFSNFTPRPFNMREFYDRTGHDIKEMLLSCYYRGVECSAEDFSVCPGGPISSSCCVIPVAERICVRPVLC
;
A
#
# COMPACT_ATOMS: atom_id res chain seq x y z
N MET A 1 71.10 61.42 27.97
CA MET A 1 69.95 62.34 27.90
C MET A 1 68.86 61.61 27.16
N ASP A 2 67.92 61.16 27.97
CA ASP A 2 66.63 60.63 27.58
C ASP A 2 65.92 61.57 26.61
N ILE A 3 65.11 60.99 25.73
CA ILE A 3 63.68 61.29 25.64
C ILE A 3 63.04 60.07 24.99
N LYS A 4 62.44 59.25 25.85
CA LYS A 4 61.33 58.37 25.52
C LYS A 4 60.08 59.24 25.58
N THR A 5 59.32 59.31 24.50
CA THR A 5 57.93 59.78 24.56
C THR A 5 57.07 58.73 23.87
N GLU A 6 56.57 57.80 24.68
CA GLU A 6 55.37 57.05 24.34
C GLU A 6 54.14 57.94 24.53
N SER A 7 53.05 57.48 23.91
CA SER A 7 51.66 57.88 24.07
C SER A 7 51.25 59.25 23.52
N ASP A 8 50.55 59.20 22.38
CA ASP A 8 49.26 59.87 22.33
C ASP A 8 48.26 58.93 21.63
N ASP A 9 47.67 58.03 22.44
CA ASP A 9 46.40 57.36 22.14
C ASP A 9 45.32 58.44 22.10
N ASN A 10 44.93 58.88 20.91
CA ASN A 10 43.70 59.63 20.73
C ASN A 10 43.03 59.31 19.38
N LEU A 11 42.04 58.42 19.47
CA LEU A 11 40.85 58.38 18.62
C LEU A 11 41.09 58.33 17.10
N ASP A 12 41.34 57.15 16.55
CA ASP A 12 40.72 56.83 15.27
C ASP A 12 39.75 55.68 15.54
N CYS A 13 38.45 55.98 15.49
CA CYS A 13 37.41 54.97 15.44
C CYS A 13 37.80 54.02 14.31
N ASP A 14 38.21 52.79 14.65
CA ASP A 14 38.76 51.78 13.76
C ASP A 14 37.94 51.73 12.46
N ARG A 15 38.41 52.45 11.44
CA ARG A 15 37.65 52.59 10.20
C ARG A 15 37.58 51.19 9.61
N PRO A 16 36.38 50.63 9.37
CA PRO A 16 36.29 49.30 8.81
C PRO A 16 37.10 49.27 7.51
N ALA A 17 37.91 48.22 7.35
CA ALA A 17 38.76 48.06 6.19
C ALA A 17 37.93 48.28 4.91
N PRO A 18 38.49 48.96 3.88
CA PRO A 18 37.76 49.29 2.67
C PRO A 18 37.14 48.03 2.03
N ILE A 19 35.91 48.13 1.52
CA ILE A 19 35.17 47.02 0.90
C ILE A 19 35.95 46.39 -0.27
N GLU A 20 36.86 47.15 -0.87
CA GLU A 20 37.76 46.75 -1.95
C GLU A 20 38.82 45.73 -1.47
N VAL A 21 39.32 45.89 -0.23
CA VAL A 21 40.26 44.95 0.39
C VAL A 21 39.56 43.63 0.70
N PHE A 22 38.29 43.69 1.09
CA PHE A 22 37.46 42.51 1.28
C PHE A 22 37.15 41.81 -0.06
N ALA A 23 36.73 42.57 -1.06
CA ALA A 23 36.37 42.05 -2.38
C ALA A 23 37.56 41.41 -3.12
N SER A 24 38.77 41.94 -2.94
CA SER A 24 39.99 41.36 -3.51
C SER A 24 40.47 40.09 -2.80
N ARG A 25 40.09 39.88 -1.54
CA ARG A 25 40.43 38.68 -0.74
C ARG A 25 39.32 37.63 -0.70
N SER A 26 38.16 37.92 -1.29
CA SER A 26 37.02 37.00 -1.35
C SER A 26 37.21 35.90 -2.39
N THR A 27 36.67 34.71 -2.13
CA THR A 27 36.61 33.58 -3.08
C THR A 27 35.46 33.71 -4.08
N LEU A 28 34.61 34.74 -3.91
CA LEU A 28 33.45 34.97 -4.75
C LEU A 28 33.87 35.58 -6.08
N HIS A 29 33.74 34.80 -7.15
CA HIS A 29 34.21 35.19 -8.47
C HIS A 29 33.43 36.40 -8.98
N GLY A 30 34.14 37.42 -9.49
CA GLY A 30 33.54 38.64 -10.03
C GLY A 30 33.37 39.80 -9.03
N ILE A 31 33.45 39.55 -7.71
CA ILE A 31 33.32 40.62 -6.71
C ILE A 31 34.52 41.57 -6.71
N SER A 32 35.72 41.06 -6.98
CA SER A 32 36.96 41.84 -7.12
C SER A 32 36.89 42.83 -8.29
N HIS A 33 36.25 42.44 -9.40
CA HIS A 33 36.04 43.30 -10.58
C HIS A 33 34.92 44.33 -10.38
N MET A 34 33.98 44.06 -9.48
CA MET A 34 32.91 45.00 -9.10
C MET A 34 33.42 46.16 -8.22
N PHE A 35 34.46 45.93 -7.42
CA PHE A 35 35.03 46.91 -6.47
C PHE A 35 36.48 47.31 -6.79
N SER A 36 36.92 47.16 -8.03
CA SER A 36 38.27 47.61 -8.45
C SER A 36 38.35 49.15 -8.56
N TYR A 37 39.53 49.72 -8.28
CA TYR A 37 39.83 51.16 -8.21
C TYR A 37 39.86 51.88 -9.58
N GLU A 38 39.38 51.26 -10.66
CA GLU A 38 39.50 51.85 -12.01
C GLU A 38 38.43 52.93 -12.31
N ARG A 39 38.87 54.03 -12.92
CA ARG A 39 38.05 55.20 -13.33
C ARG A 39 37.00 54.89 -14.41
N GLN A 40 36.96 53.67 -14.96
CA GLN A 40 36.12 53.26 -16.07
C GLN A 40 34.78 52.67 -15.59
N CYS A 41 33.81 53.55 -15.29
CA CYS A 41 32.47 53.17 -14.83
C CYS A 41 31.78 52.12 -15.71
N ILE A 42 32.00 52.14 -17.04
CA ILE A 42 31.37 51.23 -17.99
C ILE A 42 31.76 49.76 -17.74
N LYS A 43 33.06 49.49 -17.53
CA LYS A 43 33.54 48.12 -17.26
C LYS A 43 32.96 47.60 -15.95
N ARG A 44 32.90 48.46 -14.93
CA ARG A 44 32.30 48.13 -13.64
C ARG A 44 30.82 47.79 -13.78
N CYS A 45 30.05 48.59 -14.52
CA CYS A 45 28.64 48.32 -14.80
C CYS A 45 28.44 46.97 -15.52
N ILE A 46 29.29 46.65 -16.51
CA ILE A 46 29.24 45.37 -17.22
C ILE A 46 29.49 44.19 -16.28
N TRP A 47 30.51 44.28 -15.42
CA TRP A 47 30.80 43.24 -14.42
C TRP A 47 29.68 43.07 -13.39
N ILE A 48 29.07 44.18 -12.93
CA ILE A 48 27.89 44.15 -12.05
C ILE A 48 26.73 43.43 -12.73
N MET A 49 26.45 43.76 -14.01
CA MET A 49 25.37 43.12 -14.76
C MET A 49 25.59 41.61 -14.92
N PHE A 50 26.80 41.19 -15.27
CA PHE A 50 27.11 39.76 -15.36
C PHE A 50 27.06 39.05 -14.02
N PHE A 51 27.56 39.69 -12.96
CA PHE A 51 27.53 39.15 -11.61
C PHE A 51 26.08 38.98 -11.11
N MET A 52 25.25 40.02 -11.26
CA MET A 52 23.82 39.98 -10.91
C MET A 52 23.05 38.98 -11.77
N GLY A 53 23.35 38.88 -13.06
CA GLY A 53 22.75 37.91 -13.97
C GLY A 53 23.08 36.47 -13.59
N SER A 54 24.36 36.19 -13.29
CA SER A 54 24.83 34.89 -12.84
C SER A 54 24.20 34.49 -11.49
N PHE A 55 24.16 35.42 -10.52
CA PHE A 55 23.52 35.18 -9.23
C PHE A 55 22.01 34.92 -9.35
N SER A 56 21.31 35.72 -10.15
CA SER A 56 19.87 35.54 -10.38
C SER A 56 19.57 34.19 -11.06
N PHE A 57 20.37 33.81 -12.06
CA PHE A 57 20.25 32.51 -12.71
C PHE A 57 20.49 31.34 -11.73
N LEU A 58 21.51 31.45 -10.87
CA LEU A 58 21.78 30.48 -9.83
C LEU A 58 20.59 30.33 -8.87
N VAL A 59 20.02 31.44 -8.38
CA VAL A 59 18.86 31.41 -7.49
C VAL A 59 17.66 30.73 -8.16
N LEU A 60 17.38 31.04 -9.42
CA LEU A 60 16.28 30.42 -10.17
C LEU A 60 16.44 28.90 -10.27
N VAL A 61 17.64 28.42 -10.65
CA VAL A 61 17.93 26.98 -10.75
C VAL A 61 17.87 26.30 -9.37
N CYS A 62 18.38 26.95 -8.32
CA CYS A 62 18.29 26.41 -6.96
C CYS A 62 16.84 26.28 -6.50
N VAL A 63 16.00 27.30 -6.70
CA VAL A 63 14.58 27.25 -6.34
C VAL A 63 13.85 26.16 -7.12
N ASP A 64 14.10 26.04 -8.43
CA ASP A 64 13.52 24.97 -9.26
C ASP A 64 13.88 23.58 -8.72
N ARG A 65 15.15 23.35 -8.40
CA ARG A 65 15.63 22.06 -7.88
C ARG A 65 15.11 21.77 -6.47
N ILE A 66 14.99 22.78 -5.61
CA ILE A 66 14.38 22.64 -4.27
C ILE A 66 12.90 22.28 -4.41
N LYS A 67 12.16 22.95 -5.30
CA LYS A 67 10.75 22.62 -5.58
C LYS A 67 10.62 21.19 -6.10
N PHE A 68 11.47 20.79 -7.05
CA PHE A 68 11.50 19.43 -7.59
C PHE A 68 11.84 18.38 -6.51
N TYR A 69 12.78 18.68 -5.61
CA TYR A 69 13.10 17.81 -4.48
C TYR A 69 11.88 17.60 -3.56
N PHE A 70 11.15 18.68 -3.23
CA PHE A 70 9.95 18.60 -2.40
C PHE A 70 8.70 18.08 -3.12
N GLN A 71 8.78 17.80 -4.43
CA GLN A 71 7.76 17.02 -5.13
C GLN A 71 7.90 15.50 -4.87
N TYR A 72 9.00 15.07 -4.23
CA TYR A 72 9.31 13.66 -3.94
C TYR A 72 9.15 12.73 -5.15
N PRO A 73 9.75 13.05 -6.32
CA PRO A 73 9.69 12.19 -7.48
C PRO A 73 10.47 10.89 -7.23
N HIS A 74 9.92 9.75 -7.65
CA HIS A 74 10.56 8.45 -7.58
C HIS A 74 10.58 7.80 -8.97
N VAL A 75 11.59 6.97 -9.23
CA VAL A 75 11.72 6.19 -10.44
C VAL A 75 11.77 4.72 -10.05
N THR A 76 10.92 3.90 -10.63
CA THR A 76 10.89 2.46 -10.38
C THR A 76 11.78 1.76 -11.38
N LYS A 77 12.73 0.95 -10.89
CA LYS A 77 13.53 0.03 -11.72
C LYS A 77 12.89 -1.35 -11.66
N LEU A 78 12.66 -1.96 -12.82
CA LEU A 78 12.15 -3.32 -12.94
C LEU A 78 13.32 -4.24 -13.32
N ASP A 79 13.57 -5.25 -12.51
CA ASP A 79 14.58 -6.29 -12.74
C ASP A 79 13.92 -7.67 -12.59
N GLU A 80 14.29 -8.63 -13.43
CA GLU A 80 13.87 -10.02 -13.33
C GLU A 80 15.09 -10.88 -12.93
N VAL A 81 15.00 -11.57 -11.81
CA VAL A 81 16.10 -12.38 -11.27
C VAL A 81 15.60 -13.80 -11.02
N THR A 82 16.33 -14.78 -11.56
CA THR A 82 16.03 -16.19 -11.31
C THR A 82 16.51 -16.60 -9.92
N ALA A 83 15.58 -17.00 -9.04
CA ALA A 83 15.89 -17.50 -7.71
C ALA A 83 15.82 -19.05 -7.68
N PRO A 84 16.83 -19.75 -7.11
CA PRO A 84 16.85 -21.21 -7.05
C PRO A 84 15.81 -21.78 -6.09
N MET A 85 15.38 -21.01 -5.09
CA MET A 85 14.30 -21.35 -4.16
C MET A 85 13.38 -20.15 -3.99
N MET A 86 12.07 -20.38 -4.02
CA MET A 86 11.03 -19.36 -3.80
C MET A 86 9.98 -19.93 -2.85
N ALA A 87 9.43 -19.06 -2.01
CA ALA A 87 8.27 -19.41 -1.18
C ALA A 87 7.07 -19.68 -2.09
N PHE A 88 6.39 -20.81 -1.88
CA PHE A 88 5.17 -21.09 -2.62
C PHE A 88 4.04 -20.19 -2.10
N PRO A 89 3.28 -19.54 -2.98
CA PRO A 89 2.23 -18.62 -2.56
C PRO A 89 1.09 -19.38 -1.87
N ALA A 90 0.34 -18.67 -1.03
CA ALA A 90 -0.93 -19.19 -0.53
C ALA A 90 -1.92 -19.31 -1.69
N ILE A 91 -2.54 -20.49 -1.84
CA ILE A 91 -3.60 -20.72 -2.83
C ILE A 91 -4.94 -20.65 -2.13
N THR A 92 -5.76 -19.67 -2.52
CA THR A 92 -7.14 -19.52 -2.07
C THR A 92 -8.10 -19.97 -3.16
N PHE A 93 -9.03 -20.85 -2.83
CA PHE A 93 -10.12 -21.22 -3.73
C PHE A 93 -11.41 -21.39 -2.95
N CYS A 94 -12.52 -21.12 -3.63
CA CYS A 94 -13.86 -21.22 -3.07
C CYS A 94 -14.75 -21.88 -4.12
N ASN A 95 -15.72 -22.66 -3.67
CA ASN A 95 -16.77 -23.09 -4.58
C ASN A 95 -17.60 -21.87 -5.00
N LEU A 96 -17.91 -21.75 -6.28
CA LEU A 96 -18.81 -20.70 -6.78
C LEU A 96 -20.21 -20.83 -6.19
N ASN A 97 -20.61 -22.06 -5.84
CA ASN A 97 -21.80 -22.27 -5.04
C ASN A 97 -21.54 -21.89 -3.58
N ALA A 98 -22.27 -20.86 -3.13
CA ALA A 98 -22.16 -20.26 -1.80
C ALA A 98 -22.46 -21.25 -0.66
N PHE A 99 -23.46 -22.10 -0.84
CA PHE A 99 -23.99 -22.98 0.20
C PHE A 99 -24.51 -24.29 -0.39
N ARG A 100 -24.43 -25.36 0.40
CA ARG A 100 -25.03 -26.65 0.09
C ARG A 100 -26.52 -26.60 0.43
N PHE A 101 -27.38 -26.68 -0.59
CA PHE A 101 -28.85 -26.65 -0.41
C PHE A 101 -29.35 -27.70 0.59
N SER A 102 -28.72 -28.87 0.63
CA SER A 102 -29.03 -29.95 1.58
C SER A 102 -28.84 -29.57 3.05
N ARG A 103 -27.96 -28.61 3.35
CA ARG A 103 -27.66 -28.13 4.72
C ARG A 103 -28.50 -26.93 5.14
N VAL A 104 -29.26 -26.32 4.23
CA VAL A 104 -30.13 -25.17 4.51
C VAL A 104 -31.37 -25.64 5.29
N THR A 105 -31.70 -24.94 6.37
CA THR A 105 -32.86 -25.24 7.22
C THR A 105 -34.01 -24.26 6.99
N ARG A 106 -35.20 -24.59 7.52
CA ARG A 106 -36.36 -23.69 7.52
C ARG A 106 -36.05 -22.35 8.22
N ASN A 107 -35.28 -22.36 9.32
CA ASN A 107 -34.86 -21.14 9.99
C ASN A 107 -33.93 -20.27 9.12
N ASP A 108 -33.02 -20.91 8.37
CA ASP A 108 -32.13 -20.20 7.46
C ASP A 108 -32.90 -19.53 6.32
N LEU A 109 -33.88 -20.23 5.72
CA LEU A 109 -34.75 -19.65 4.70
C LEU A 109 -35.62 -18.52 5.25
N TYR A 110 -36.08 -18.62 6.49
CA TYR A 110 -36.85 -17.56 7.13
C TYR A 110 -36.04 -16.26 7.27
N HIS A 111 -34.77 -16.34 7.69
CA HIS A 111 -33.94 -15.15 7.92
C HIS A 111 -33.17 -14.66 6.68
N ALA A 112 -32.70 -15.57 5.84
CA ALA A 112 -31.81 -15.27 4.71
C ALA A 112 -32.41 -15.64 3.34
N GLY A 113 -33.62 -16.20 3.27
CA GLY A 113 -34.19 -16.67 2.00
C GLY A 113 -34.33 -15.58 0.92
N GLU A 114 -34.65 -14.34 1.33
CA GLU A 114 -34.66 -13.19 0.42
C GLU A 114 -33.25 -12.79 -0.03
N LEU A 115 -32.28 -12.76 0.89
CA LEU A 115 -30.87 -12.47 0.61
C LEU A 115 -30.25 -13.50 -0.36
N LEU A 116 -30.65 -14.77 -0.24
CA LEU A 116 -30.22 -15.86 -1.11
C LEU A 116 -31.01 -15.93 -2.43
N ALA A 117 -31.92 -14.96 -2.67
CA ALA A 117 -32.80 -14.89 -3.82
C ALA A 117 -33.73 -16.13 -4.01
N LEU A 118 -33.95 -16.92 -2.95
CA LEU A 118 -34.85 -18.08 -2.97
C LEU A 118 -36.30 -17.68 -2.68
N LEU A 119 -36.49 -16.66 -1.83
CA LEU A 119 -37.79 -16.12 -1.45
C LEU A 119 -37.96 -14.66 -1.88
N ASN A 120 -39.20 -14.21 -2.04
CA ASN A 120 -39.56 -12.80 -2.21
C ASN A 120 -39.81 -12.13 -0.85
N GLY A 121 -40.05 -10.81 -0.84
CA GLY A 121 -40.41 -10.08 0.39
C GLY A 121 -41.75 -10.46 1.04
N ARG A 122 -42.49 -11.41 0.46
CA ARG A 122 -43.70 -12.03 1.04
C ARG A 122 -43.44 -13.45 1.57
N TYR A 123 -42.19 -13.90 1.60
CA TYR A 123 -41.78 -15.26 2.00
C TYR A 123 -42.32 -16.37 1.08
N GLU A 124 -42.59 -16.06 -0.18
CA GLU A 124 -42.99 -17.03 -1.21
C GLU A 124 -41.80 -17.39 -2.10
N ILE A 125 -41.80 -18.61 -2.64
CA ILE A 125 -40.75 -19.14 -3.52
C ILE A 125 -40.69 -18.32 -4.81
N ARG A 126 -39.49 -17.83 -5.15
CA ARG A 126 -39.23 -17.15 -6.43
C ARG A 126 -38.98 -18.16 -7.55
N ASP A 127 -39.25 -17.73 -8.79
CA ASP A 127 -38.85 -18.42 -10.02
C ASP A 127 -39.19 -19.92 -10.05
N THR A 128 -40.41 -20.26 -9.64
CA THR A 128 -40.89 -21.64 -9.51
C THR A 128 -40.74 -22.50 -10.77
N HIS A 129 -40.73 -21.87 -11.95
CA HIS A 129 -40.57 -22.54 -13.24
C HIS A 129 -39.14 -22.97 -13.56
N LEU A 130 -38.13 -22.45 -12.86
CA LEU A 130 -36.71 -22.75 -13.10
C LEU A 130 -36.17 -23.85 -12.18
N VAL A 131 -36.98 -24.34 -11.24
CA VAL A 131 -36.57 -25.30 -10.22
C VAL A 131 -37.02 -26.70 -10.61
N GLU A 132 -36.09 -27.65 -10.57
CA GLU A 132 -36.39 -29.08 -10.77
C GLU A 132 -37.45 -29.57 -9.77
N GLU A 133 -38.34 -30.47 -10.19
CA GLU A 133 -39.46 -30.95 -9.37
C GLU A 133 -39.02 -31.58 -8.04
N SER A 134 -37.91 -32.31 -8.05
CA SER A 134 -37.30 -32.94 -6.86
C SER A 134 -36.86 -31.91 -5.81
N VAL A 135 -36.22 -30.82 -6.27
CA VAL A 135 -35.75 -29.71 -5.43
C VAL A 135 -36.94 -28.86 -4.96
N MET A 136 -37.94 -28.68 -5.82
CA MET A 136 -39.15 -27.92 -5.52
C MET A 136 -39.93 -28.52 -4.34
N MET A 137 -40.07 -29.84 -4.26
CA MET A 137 -40.72 -30.49 -3.12
C MET A 137 -39.99 -30.19 -1.80
N THR A 138 -38.66 -30.27 -1.81
CA THR A 138 -37.83 -29.98 -0.64
C THR A 138 -37.92 -28.49 -0.25
N LEU A 139 -37.94 -27.60 -1.26
CA LEU A 139 -38.03 -26.16 -1.03
C LEU A 139 -39.40 -25.77 -0.46
N LYS A 140 -40.50 -26.35 -0.96
CA LYS A 140 -41.85 -26.13 -0.42
C LYS A 140 -41.97 -26.57 1.03
N ASP A 141 -41.43 -27.73 1.38
CA ASP A 141 -41.39 -28.18 2.78
C ASP A 141 -40.57 -27.22 3.65
N LYS A 142 -39.37 -26.82 3.22
CA LYS A 142 -38.54 -25.89 3.99
C LYS A 142 -39.08 -24.46 4.03
N ALA A 143 -39.93 -24.05 3.08
CA ALA A 143 -40.55 -22.73 3.02
C ALA A 143 -41.98 -22.68 3.61
N ASP A 144 -42.46 -23.75 4.25
CA ASP A 144 -43.72 -23.70 5.01
C ASP A 144 -43.51 -23.06 6.39
N PHE A 145 -43.97 -21.81 6.53
CA PHE A 145 -43.87 -21.02 7.76
C PHE A 145 -45.17 -20.95 8.58
N SER A 146 -46.22 -21.69 8.20
CA SER A 146 -47.57 -21.59 8.79
C SER A 146 -47.61 -21.81 10.31
N ASN A 147 -46.77 -22.70 10.84
CA ASN A 147 -46.61 -22.98 12.27
C ASN A 147 -45.14 -22.89 12.71
N PHE A 148 -44.39 -21.95 12.15
CA PHE A 148 -42.96 -21.82 12.41
C PHE A 148 -42.66 -20.79 13.51
N THR A 149 -41.85 -21.19 14.49
CA THR A 149 -41.29 -20.31 15.53
C THR A 149 -39.82 -20.01 15.21
N PRO A 150 -39.47 -18.77 14.81
CA PRO A 150 -38.10 -18.41 14.46
C PRO A 150 -37.14 -18.56 15.64
N ARG A 151 -35.94 -19.07 15.34
CA ARG A 151 -34.84 -19.17 16.30
C ARG A 151 -33.79 -18.10 15.99
N PRO A 152 -32.92 -17.73 16.96
CA PRO A 152 -31.81 -16.82 16.72
C PRO A 152 -30.97 -17.28 15.53
N PHE A 153 -30.51 -16.33 14.73
CA PHE A 153 -29.78 -16.59 13.50
C PHE A 153 -28.49 -15.77 13.45
N ASN A 154 -27.41 -16.39 12.96
CA ASN A 154 -26.11 -15.78 12.82
C ASN A 154 -25.53 -16.13 11.45
N MET A 155 -25.24 -15.11 10.64
CA MET A 155 -24.68 -15.28 9.30
C MET A 155 -23.35 -16.05 9.29
N ARG A 156 -22.50 -15.88 10.31
CA ARG A 156 -21.22 -16.60 10.40
C ARG A 156 -21.44 -18.09 10.61
N GLU A 157 -22.38 -18.45 11.49
CA GLU A 157 -22.76 -19.84 11.72
C GLU A 157 -23.38 -20.45 10.46
N PHE A 158 -24.24 -19.68 9.77
CA PHE A 158 -24.86 -20.10 8.52
C PHE A 158 -23.81 -20.48 7.47
N TYR A 159 -22.80 -19.62 7.23
CA TYR A 159 -21.73 -19.94 6.26
C TYR A 159 -20.86 -21.11 6.70
N ASP A 160 -20.47 -21.20 7.98
CA ASP A 160 -19.65 -22.32 8.49
C ASP A 160 -20.38 -23.67 8.31
N ARG A 161 -21.68 -23.72 8.60
CA ARG A 161 -22.47 -24.96 8.51
C ARG A 161 -22.89 -25.31 7.09
N THR A 162 -23.36 -24.33 6.32
CA THR A 162 -23.93 -24.57 4.99
C THR A 162 -22.91 -24.52 3.86
N GLY A 163 -21.76 -23.87 4.09
CA GLY A 163 -20.65 -23.84 3.14
C GLY A 163 -20.14 -25.23 2.76
N HIS A 164 -19.38 -25.31 1.68
CA HIS A 164 -18.79 -26.55 1.22
C HIS A 164 -17.61 -26.97 2.11
N ASP A 165 -17.59 -28.24 2.51
CA ASP A 165 -16.48 -28.82 3.29
C ASP A 165 -15.38 -29.28 2.33
N ILE A 166 -14.15 -28.85 2.60
CA ILE A 166 -12.98 -29.25 1.81
C ILE A 166 -12.77 -30.77 1.83
N LYS A 167 -13.13 -31.46 2.91
CA LYS A 167 -13.02 -32.92 3.01
C LYS A 167 -13.86 -33.65 1.97
N GLU A 168 -14.99 -33.06 1.55
CA GLU A 168 -15.87 -33.62 0.53
C GLU A 168 -15.46 -33.20 -0.89
N MET A 169 -14.77 -32.07 -1.04
CA MET A 169 -14.34 -31.54 -2.33
C MET A 169 -12.97 -32.02 -2.78
N LEU A 170 -12.06 -32.29 -1.84
CA LEU A 170 -10.68 -32.63 -2.11
C LEU A 170 -10.55 -34.11 -2.47
N LEU A 171 -10.56 -34.41 -3.78
CA LEU A 171 -10.40 -35.79 -4.26
C LEU A 171 -8.95 -36.27 -4.21
N SER A 172 -7.99 -35.40 -4.49
CA SER A 172 -6.55 -35.67 -4.39
C SER A 172 -5.78 -34.36 -4.28
N CYS A 173 -4.63 -34.38 -3.58
CA CYS A 173 -3.77 -33.21 -3.45
C CYS A 173 -2.32 -33.63 -3.38
N TYR A 174 -1.47 -32.98 -4.20
CA TYR A 174 -0.04 -33.24 -4.21
C TYR A 174 0.73 -31.93 -4.34
N TYR A 175 1.73 -31.75 -3.49
CA TYR A 175 2.68 -30.65 -3.57
C TYR A 175 4.09 -31.20 -3.66
N ARG A 176 4.79 -30.90 -4.77
CA ARG A 176 6.15 -31.40 -5.06
C ARG A 176 6.28 -32.93 -4.93
N GLY A 177 5.22 -33.66 -5.28
CA GLY A 177 5.17 -35.12 -5.20
C GLY A 177 4.83 -35.69 -3.82
N VAL A 178 4.61 -34.83 -2.81
CA VAL A 178 4.12 -35.24 -1.48
C VAL A 178 2.62 -35.07 -1.43
N GLU A 179 1.90 -36.09 -0.94
CA GLU A 179 0.45 -36.04 -0.77
C GLU A 179 0.05 -35.07 0.36
N CYS A 180 -0.99 -34.26 0.13
CA CYS A 180 -1.55 -33.34 1.11
C CYS A 180 -2.95 -33.78 1.53
N SER A 181 -3.36 -33.36 2.73
CA SER A 181 -4.66 -33.70 3.31
C SER A 181 -5.55 -32.46 3.48
N ALA A 182 -6.83 -32.67 3.77
CA ALA A 182 -7.75 -31.59 4.11
C ALA A 182 -7.32 -30.76 5.34
N GLU A 183 -6.46 -31.31 6.21
CA GLU A 183 -5.95 -30.61 7.40
C GLU A 183 -4.87 -29.56 7.07
N ASP A 184 -4.30 -29.64 5.86
CA ASP A 184 -3.35 -28.67 5.33
C ASP A 184 -4.04 -27.43 4.76
N PHE A 185 -5.38 -27.39 4.81
CA PHE A 185 -6.22 -26.28 4.35
C PHE A 185 -6.84 -25.58 5.57
N SER A 186 -6.73 -24.25 5.60
CA SER A 186 -7.39 -23.41 6.59
C SER A 186 -8.61 -22.73 5.97
N VAL A 187 -9.73 -22.73 6.69
CA VAL A 187 -10.92 -21.96 6.32
C VAL A 187 -10.63 -20.47 6.56
N CYS A 188 -10.93 -19.64 5.56
CA CYS A 188 -10.75 -18.19 5.68
C CYS A 188 -12.07 -17.50 6.08
N PRO A 189 -12.20 -17.02 7.33
CA PRO A 189 -13.43 -16.39 7.81
C PRO A 189 -13.70 -15.00 7.23
N GLY A 190 -12.80 -14.47 6.38
CA GLY A 190 -12.91 -13.15 5.73
C GLY A 190 -12.90 -13.20 4.20
N GLY A 191 -13.26 -14.35 3.60
CA GLY A 191 -13.44 -14.47 2.15
C GLY A 191 -14.56 -13.57 1.62
N PRO A 192 -14.71 -13.43 0.28
CA PRO A 192 -15.82 -12.68 -0.30
C PRO A 192 -17.14 -13.12 0.32
N ILE A 193 -18.03 -12.15 0.55
CA ILE A 193 -19.25 -12.15 1.37
C ILE A 193 -20.24 -13.30 1.06
N SER A 194 -19.94 -14.15 0.09
CA SER A 194 -20.82 -15.15 -0.48
C SER A 194 -20.48 -16.61 -0.11
N SER A 195 -19.29 -16.97 0.39
CA SER A 195 -18.94 -18.40 0.50
C SER A 195 -17.81 -18.73 1.48
N SER A 196 -17.85 -19.94 2.07
CA SER A 196 -16.74 -20.50 2.84
C SER A 196 -15.57 -20.85 1.91
N CYS A 197 -14.53 -20.03 1.95
CA CYS A 197 -13.32 -20.18 1.16
C CYS A 197 -12.25 -20.97 1.93
N CYS A 198 -11.48 -21.79 1.21
CA CYS A 198 -10.34 -22.52 1.77
C CYS A 198 -9.03 -21.95 1.23
N VAL A 199 -8.01 -21.93 2.10
CA VAL A 199 -6.66 -21.50 1.76
C VAL A 199 -5.69 -22.60 2.12
N ILE A 200 -4.74 -22.88 1.24
CA ILE A 200 -3.58 -23.69 1.57
C ILE A 200 -2.47 -22.74 2.04
N PRO A 201 -2.18 -22.64 3.36
CA PRO A 201 -1.00 -21.97 3.85
C PRO A 201 0.24 -22.84 3.61
N VAL A 202 0.73 -22.89 2.38
CA VAL A 202 1.97 -23.62 2.02
C VAL A 202 3.23 -22.86 2.47
N ALA A 203 3.16 -22.08 3.55
CA ALA A 203 4.29 -21.34 4.07
C ALA A 203 4.85 -21.93 5.38
N GLU A 204 4.04 -22.59 6.22
CA GLU A 204 4.51 -22.99 7.56
C GLU A 204 4.59 -24.51 7.79
N ARG A 205 3.77 -25.35 7.15
CA ARG A 205 3.84 -26.81 7.36
C ARG A 205 4.73 -27.57 6.38
N ILE A 206 5.21 -26.90 5.35
CA ILE A 206 6.23 -27.41 4.41
C ILE A 206 7.47 -26.50 4.42
N CYS A 207 7.66 -25.75 5.52
CA CYS A 207 9.02 -25.41 5.94
C CYS A 207 9.64 -26.70 6.47
N VAL A 208 10.34 -27.41 5.58
CA VAL A 208 11.43 -28.30 5.98
C VAL A 208 12.18 -27.53 7.06
N ARG A 209 12.14 -28.01 8.32
CA ARG A 209 13.05 -27.55 9.36
C ARG A 209 14.41 -27.42 8.70
N PRO A 210 15.05 -26.24 8.70
CA PRO A 210 16.43 -26.20 8.30
C PRO A 210 17.17 -26.98 9.39
N VAL A 211 17.45 -28.25 9.10
CA VAL A 211 18.54 -28.96 9.75
C VAL A 211 19.78 -28.25 9.23
N LEU A 212 20.12 -27.13 9.88
CA LEU A 212 21.49 -26.65 9.86
C LEU A 212 22.32 -27.70 10.60
N CYS A 213 23.39 -28.14 9.94
CA CYS A 213 24.55 -28.72 10.58
C CYS A 213 25.09 -27.79 11.69
#